data_AF-A0A098LJA8-F1
#
_entry.id   AF-A0A098LJA8-F1
#
_cell.length_a   1.000
_cell.length_b   1.000
_cell.length_c   1.000
_cell.angle_alpha   90.00
_cell.angle_beta   90.00
_cell.angle_gamma   90.00
#
_symmetry.space_group_name_H-M   'P 1'
#
loop_
_entity.id
_entity.type
_entity.pdbx_description
1 polymer ?
#
loop_
_entity_poly.entity_id
_entity_poly.type
_entity_poly.pdbx_seq_one_letter_code
_entity_poly.pdbx_strand_id
1 'polypeptide(L)'
;MDTALLGRFSEEGLKIANAIGIIELLSEYVDAEKKYNSTPSIENKVSILDLDRRLANAIQRASLEISAVASEIDCEEERADQISYYLKKREDDRETKFTVAAISVGAIATITSGILFATSDNSNMEHVIQVGGGIAEAVLGFMIFTSKPKLEFYHPRNHLEEIWNGKETSLLFPAHVWYYFNYYNPDKPEEPSLRVQILKGWKAIYEWEKKENKHNQNMVALFFGKGGQYTSETLKARARMLDQLQANITLMKQDLTKLASYLDK
;
A
#
# COMPACT_ATOMS: atom_id res chain seq x y z
N MET A 1 3.67 31.33 12.57
CA MET A 1 2.72 30.66 13.49
C MET A 1 2.60 31.50 14.75
N ASP A 2 1.40 31.56 15.33
CA ASP A 2 1.13 32.29 16.58
C ASP A 2 1.94 31.69 17.74
N THR A 3 2.73 32.51 18.42
CA THR A 3 3.60 32.11 19.54
C THR A 3 2.81 31.48 20.69
N ALA A 4 1.53 31.83 20.85
CA ALA A 4 0.67 31.26 21.89
C ALA A 4 0.28 29.81 21.60
N LEU A 5 0.14 29.42 20.33
CA LEU A 5 -0.16 28.05 19.94
C LEU A 5 1.05 27.13 20.12
N LEU A 6 2.24 27.60 19.77
CA LEU A 6 3.49 26.86 19.90
C LEU A 6 3.86 26.54 21.37
N GLY A 7 3.36 27.33 22.32
CA GLY A 7 3.53 27.07 23.75
C GLY A 7 2.60 25.99 24.32
N ARG A 8 1.55 25.58 23.59
CA ARG A 8 0.51 24.67 24.08
C ARG A 8 0.38 23.37 23.29
N PHE A 9 0.59 23.43 21.98
CA PHE A 9 0.42 22.29 21.07
C PHE A 9 1.77 21.89 20.45
N SER A 10 1.96 20.60 20.18
CA SER A 10 3.15 20.13 19.46
C SER A 10 3.11 20.56 17.98
N GLU A 11 4.28 20.56 17.32
CA GLU A 11 4.37 20.85 15.88
C GLU A 11 3.49 19.89 15.06
N GLU A 12 3.45 18.60 15.41
CA GLU A 12 2.59 17.61 14.76
C GLU A 12 1.10 17.91 15.00
N GLY A 13 0.75 18.34 16.22
CA GLY A 13 -0.60 18.77 16.58
C GLY A 13 -1.07 19.99 15.75
N LEU A 14 -0.18 20.95 15.54
CA LEU A 14 -0.47 22.12 14.71
C LEU A 14 -0.49 21.78 13.22
N LYS A 15 0.36 20.86 12.76
CA LYS A 15 0.31 20.35 11.38
C LYS A 15 -1.04 19.69 11.09
N ILE A 16 -1.52 18.81 11.98
CA ILE A 16 -2.82 18.15 11.78
C ILE A 16 -3.97 19.14 11.93
N ALA A 17 -3.90 20.09 12.87
CA ALA A 17 -4.89 21.16 12.99
C ALA A 17 -4.98 22.02 11.72
N ASN A 18 -3.85 22.32 11.09
CA ASN A 18 -3.83 23.02 9.80
C ASN A 18 -4.42 22.17 8.69
N ALA A 19 -4.10 20.87 8.65
CA ALA A 19 -4.65 19.94 7.66
C ALA A 19 -6.19 19.89 7.72
N ILE A 20 -6.77 19.86 8.92
CA ILE A 20 -8.24 19.82 9.10
C ILE A 20 -8.90 21.21 9.17
N GLY A 21 -8.12 22.28 9.00
CA GLY A 21 -8.63 23.66 8.90
C GLY A 21 -9.14 24.27 10.20
N ILE A 22 -8.54 23.94 11.36
CA ILE A 22 -9.00 24.43 12.67
C ILE A 22 -7.99 25.33 13.41
N ILE A 23 -6.93 25.80 12.75
CA ILE A 23 -5.92 26.67 13.38
C ILE A 23 -6.54 27.94 13.96
N GLU A 24 -7.39 28.63 13.20
CA GLU A 24 -8.07 29.84 13.67
C GLU A 24 -8.94 29.56 14.90
N LEU A 25 -9.66 28.44 14.89
CA LEU A 25 -10.51 28.01 15.99
C LEU A 25 -9.70 27.67 17.25
N LEU A 26 -8.50 27.08 17.10
CA LEU A 26 -7.57 26.86 18.21
C LEU A 26 -7.03 28.17 18.78
N SER A 27 -6.70 29.16 17.93
CA SER A 27 -6.31 30.49 18.39
C SER A 27 -7.43 31.17 19.17
N GLU A 28 -8.66 31.15 18.64
CA GLU A 28 -9.85 31.68 19.33
C GLU A 28 -10.04 31.03 20.71
N TYR A 29 -9.87 29.71 20.80
CA TYR A 29 -9.98 28.95 22.05
C TYR A 29 -8.94 29.38 23.09
N VAL A 30 -7.66 29.44 22.69
CA VAL A 30 -6.56 29.84 23.57
C VAL A 30 -6.75 31.28 24.07
N ASP A 31 -7.22 32.19 23.21
CA ASP A 31 -7.47 33.58 23.61
C ASP A 31 -8.69 33.72 24.52
N ALA A 32 -9.74 32.93 24.29
CA ALA A 32 -10.89 32.87 25.19
C ALA A 32 -10.51 32.39 26.60
N GLU A 33 -9.61 31.41 26.71
CA GLU A 33 -9.10 30.95 28.01
C GLU A 33 -8.23 31.99 28.71
N LYS A 34 -7.32 32.66 27.99
CA LYS A 34 -6.55 33.79 28.55
C LYS A 34 -7.47 34.88 29.10
N LYS A 35 -8.52 35.21 28.35
CA LYS A 35 -9.53 36.21 28.74
C LYS A 35 -10.29 35.77 29.99
N TYR A 36 -10.73 34.51 30.05
CA TYR A 36 -11.40 33.97 31.24
C TYR A 36 -10.50 33.97 32.48
N ASN A 37 -9.23 33.60 32.34
CA ASN A 37 -8.26 33.63 33.44
C ASN A 37 -8.01 35.05 33.97
N SER A 38 -8.07 36.06 33.09
CA SER A 38 -7.89 37.47 33.45
C SER A 38 -9.17 38.12 33.99
N THR A 39 -10.34 37.71 33.49
CA THR A 39 -11.64 38.26 33.86
C THR A 39 -12.69 37.15 33.86
N PRO A 40 -12.82 36.40 34.97
CA PRO A 40 -13.79 35.30 35.06
C PRO A 40 -15.23 35.82 34.95
N SER A 41 -15.98 35.32 33.98
CA SER A 41 -17.41 35.60 33.83
C SER A 41 -18.14 34.40 33.22
N ILE A 42 -19.46 34.34 33.40
CA ILE A 42 -20.30 33.28 32.80
C ILE A 42 -20.22 33.35 31.28
N GLU A 43 -20.26 34.56 30.70
CA GLU A 43 -20.19 34.80 29.27
C GLU A 43 -18.87 34.28 28.70
N ASN A 44 -17.74 34.57 29.36
CA ASN A 44 -16.43 34.06 28.94
C ASN A 44 -16.36 32.53 29.05
N LYS A 45 -16.96 31.93 30.10
CA LYS A 45 -17.01 30.46 30.24
C LYS A 45 -17.86 29.81 29.16
N VAL A 46 -19.01 30.40 28.82
CA VAL A 46 -19.88 29.93 27.73
C VAL A 46 -19.16 30.01 26.38
N SER A 47 -18.39 31.08 26.13
CA SER A 47 -17.59 31.21 24.92
C SER A 47 -16.56 30.08 24.78
N ILE A 48 -15.87 29.72 25.87
CA ILE A 48 -14.93 28.59 25.88
C ILE A 48 -15.65 27.28 25.56
N LEU A 49 -16.82 27.03 26.18
CA LEU A 49 -17.59 25.81 25.95
C LEU A 49 -18.11 25.68 24.51
N ASP A 50 -18.51 26.79 23.86
CA ASP A 50 -18.90 26.73 22.45
C ASP A 50 -17.71 26.47 21.52
N LEU A 51 -16.56 27.07 21.80
CA LEU A 51 -15.31 26.82 21.05
C LEU A 51 -14.85 25.38 21.19
N ASP A 52 -14.85 24.84 22.41
CA ASP A 52 -14.54 23.44 22.70
C ASP A 52 -15.47 22.48 21.92
N ARG A 53 -16.78 22.74 21.95
CA ARG A 53 -17.76 21.98 21.16
C ARG A 53 -17.48 22.06 19.65
N ARG A 54 -17.13 23.24 19.12
CA ARG A 54 -16.80 23.41 17.69
C ARG A 54 -15.53 22.64 17.32
N LEU A 55 -14.51 22.67 18.18
CA LEU A 55 -13.25 21.93 18.00
C LEU A 55 -13.49 20.42 18.03
N ALA A 56 -14.18 19.92 19.05
CA ALA A 56 -14.52 18.50 19.18
C ALA A 56 -15.30 17.98 17.97
N ASN A 57 -16.28 18.75 17.49
CA ASN A 57 -17.04 18.39 16.30
C ASN A 57 -16.17 18.36 15.03
N ALA A 58 -15.24 19.31 14.87
CA ALA A 58 -14.35 19.33 13.71
C ALA A 58 -13.37 18.15 13.72
N ILE A 59 -12.78 17.86 14.88
CA ILE A 59 -11.91 16.70 15.08
C ILE A 59 -12.68 15.39 14.82
N GLN A 60 -13.90 15.26 15.32
CA GLN A 60 -14.72 14.07 15.12
C GLN A 60 -15.06 13.86 13.64
N ARG A 61 -15.45 14.91 12.90
CA ARG A 61 -15.71 14.82 11.46
C ARG A 61 -14.46 14.36 10.70
N ALA A 62 -13.31 14.97 10.97
CA ALA A 62 -12.05 14.56 10.36
C ALA A 62 -11.71 13.09 10.69
N SER A 63 -11.92 12.65 11.93
CA SER A 63 -11.69 11.26 12.34
C SER A 63 -12.57 10.26 11.58
N LEU A 64 -13.83 10.61 11.32
CA LEU A 64 -14.76 9.80 10.52
C LEU A 64 -14.32 9.73 9.06
N GLU A 65 -13.94 10.86 8.46
CA GLU A 65 -13.46 10.92 7.07
C GLU A 65 -12.15 10.13 6.88
N ILE A 66 -11.18 10.29 7.79
CA ILE A 66 -9.94 9.50 7.82
C ILE A 66 -10.25 8.01 7.92
N SER A 67 -11.16 7.62 8.82
CA SER A 67 -11.54 6.22 9.02
C SER A 67 -12.25 5.64 7.80
N ALA A 68 -13.12 6.40 7.14
CA ALA A 68 -13.82 5.95 5.94
C ALA A 68 -12.85 5.63 4.80
N VAL A 69 -11.86 6.50 4.58
CA VAL A 69 -10.83 6.31 3.54
C VAL A 69 -9.91 5.14 3.89
N ALA A 70 -9.49 5.03 5.16
CA ALA A 70 -8.69 3.89 5.62
C ALA A 70 -9.42 2.56 5.36
N SER A 71 -10.70 2.49 5.71
CA SER A 71 -11.53 1.30 5.46
C SER A 71 -11.73 0.99 3.98
N GLU A 72 -11.86 2.02 3.12
CA GLU A 72 -11.97 1.80 1.66
C GLU A 72 -10.68 1.19 1.11
N ILE A 73 -9.52 1.67 1.55
CA ILE A 73 -8.21 1.14 1.15
C ILE A 73 -7.99 -0.27 1.67
N ASP A 74 -8.35 -0.53 2.93
CA ASP A 74 -8.31 -1.85 3.57
C ASP A 74 -9.16 -2.87 2.80
N CYS A 75 -10.38 -2.49 2.38
CA CYS A 75 -11.22 -3.36 1.54
C CYS A 75 -10.58 -3.68 0.19
N GLU A 76 -9.96 -2.71 -0.48
CA GLU A 76 -9.26 -2.95 -1.75
C GLU A 76 -7.97 -3.77 -1.57
N GLU A 77 -7.30 -3.64 -0.42
CA GLU A 77 -6.14 -4.42 -0.02
C GLU A 77 -6.51 -5.89 0.17
N GLU A 78 -7.49 -6.17 1.03
CA GLU A 78 -7.99 -7.51 1.30
C GLU A 78 -8.55 -8.16 0.02
N ARG A 79 -9.28 -7.40 -0.81
CA ARG A 79 -9.75 -7.90 -2.12
C ARG A 79 -8.59 -8.33 -3.01
N ALA A 80 -7.52 -7.55 -3.07
CA ALA A 80 -6.33 -7.92 -3.84
C ALA A 80 -5.63 -9.13 -3.22
N ASP A 81 -5.54 -9.21 -1.88
CA ASP A 81 -4.83 -10.29 -1.20
C ASP A 81 -5.55 -11.64 -1.28
N GLN A 82 -6.88 -11.65 -1.10
CA GLN A 82 -7.69 -12.87 -1.24
C GLN A 82 -7.57 -13.46 -2.65
N ILE A 83 -7.61 -12.60 -3.68
CA ILE A 83 -7.49 -13.05 -5.07
C ILE A 83 -6.05 -13.49 -5.37
N SER A 84 -5.05 -12.81 -4.80
CA SER A 84 -3.65 -13.26 -4.81
C SER A 84 -3.53 -14.68 -4.25
N TYR A 85 -4.09 -14.93 -3.06
CA TYR A 85 -4.05 -16.23 -2.40
C TYR A 85 -4.75 -17.31 -3.22
N TYR A 86 -5.92 -17.00 -3.80
CA TYR A 86 -6.62 -17.90 -4.70
C TYR A 86 -5.77 -18.28 -5.92
N LEU A 87 -5.13 -17.31 -6.58
CA LEU A 87 -4.25 -17.56 -7.72
C LEU A 87 -3.00 -18.34 -7.30
N LYS A 88 -2.42 -18.03 -6.13
CA LYS A 88 -1.23 -18.70 -5.62
C LYS A 88 -1.52 -20.18 -5.36
N LYS A 89 -2.67 -20.51 -4.77
CA LYS A 89 -3.09 -21.90 -4.60
C LYS A 89 -3.20 -22.65 -5.94
N ARG A 90 -3.74 -22.01 -6.97
CA ARG A 90 -3.82 -22.61 -8.32
C ARG A 90 -2.47 -22.76 -8.99
N GLU A 91 -1.56 -21.82 -8.73
CA GLU A 91 -0.17 -21.89 -9.16
C GLU A 91 0.51 -23.10 -8.51
N ASP A 92 0.45 -23.21 -7.18
CA ASP A 92 1.07 -24.28 -6.40
C ASP A 92 0.52 -25.67 -6.77
N ASP A 93 -0.79 -25.80 -6.97
CA ASP A 93 -1.43 -27.04 -7.43
C ASP A 93 -0.88 -27.49 -8.79
N ARG A 94 -0.60 -26.53 -9.69
CA ARG A 94 -0.07 -26.84 -11.02
C ARG A 94 1.43 -27.13 -10.98
N GLU A 95 2.19 -26.37 -10.19
CA GLU A 95 3.61 -26.65 -9.95
C GLU A 95 3.79 -28.06 -9.38
N THR A 96 2.94 -28.46 -8.43
CA THR A 96 2.93 -29.82 -7.86
C THR A 96 2.68 -30.88 -8.93
N LYS A 97 1.66 -30.69 -9.78
CA LYS A 97 1.35 -31.64 -10.88
C LYS A 97 2.51 -31.78 -11.87
N PHE A 98 3.13 -30.67 -12.27
CA PHE A 98 4.27 -30.71 -13.19
C PHE A 98 5.51 -31.32 -12.54
N THR A 99 5.74 -31.06 -11.25
CA THR A 99 6.85 -31.67 -10.49
C THR A 99 6.68 -33.18 -10.39
N VAL A 100 5.48 -33.66 -10.05
CA VAL A 100 5.18 -35.11 -10.02
C VAL A 100 5.36 -35.73 -11.41
N ALA A 101 4.93 -35.06 -12.47
CA ALA A 101 5.13 -35.52 -13.84
C ALA A 101 6.62 -35.61 -14.20
N ALA A 102 7.43 -34.59 -13.84
CA ALA A 102 8.87 -34.57 -14.09
C ALA A 102 9.58 -35.71 -13.34
N ILE A 103 9.27 -35.92 -12.06
CA ILE A 103 9.81 -37.04 -11.26
C ILE A 103 9.44 -38.39 -11.90
N SER A 104 8.19 -38.54 -12.36
CA SER A 104 7.73 -39.77 -12.99
C SER A 104 8.46 -40.06 -14.30
N VAL A 105 8.65 -39.03 -15.14
CA VAL A 105 9.41 -39.12 -16.40
C VAL A 105 10.87 -39.48 -16.13
N GLY A 106 11.52 -38.82 -15.15
CA GLY A 106 12.89 -39.11 -14.75
C GLY A 106 13.08 -40.52 -14.22
N ALA A 107 12.16 -41.01 -13.40
CA ALA A 107 12.18 -42.37 -12.87
C ALA A 107 12.05 -43.41 -13.99
N ILE A 108 11.11 -43.23 -14.92
CA ILE A 108 10.93 -44.13 -16.08
C ILE A 108 12.20 -44.11 -16.96
N ALA A 109 12.72 -42.94 -17.30
CA ALA A 109 13.92 -42.80 -18.11
C ALA A 109 15.15 -43.50 -17.47
N THR A 110 15.30 -43.40 -16.15
CA THR A 110 16.39 -44.04 -15.40
C THR A 110 16.25 -45.57 -15.39
N ILE A 111 15.05 -46.10 -15.12
CA ILE A 111 14.79 -47.55 -15.11
C ILE A 111 15.00 -48.13 -16.51
N THR A 112 14.44 -47.51 -17.55
CA THR A 112 14.58 -47.99 -18.93
C THR A 112 16.03 -47.91 -19.40
N SER A 113 16.77 -46.85 -19.06
CA SER A 113 18.20 -46.78 -19.35
C SER A 113 18.98 -47.89 -18.65
N GLY A 114 18.75 -48.12 -17.36
CA GLY A 114 19.44 -49.17 -16.59
C GLY A 114 19.17 -50.59 -17.09
N ILE A 115 17.92 -50.90 -17.49
CA ILE A 115 17.57 -52.18 -18.10
C ILE A 115 18.22 -52.31 -19.48
N LEU A 116 18.21 -51.25 -20.29
CA LEU A 116 18.81 -51.26 -21.63
C LEU A 116 20.32 -51.49 -21.57
N PHE A 117 21.05 -50.78 -20.70
CA PHE A 117 22.49 -51.01 -20.45
C PHE A 117 22.80 -52.43 -19.98
N ALA A 118 21.89 -53.08 -19.25
CA ALA A 118 22.08 -54.44 -18.78
C ALA A 118 21.76 -55.51 -19.85
N THR A 119 21.08 -55.15 -20.95
CA THR A 119 20.50 -56.10 -21.90
C THR A 119 20.88 -55.88 -23.37
N SER A 120 21.58 -54.80 -23.70
CA SER A 120 21.84 -54.39 -25.10
C SER A 120 23.32 -54.36 -25.44
N ASP A 121 23.68 -54.97 -26.59
CA ASP A 121 25.00 -54.89 -27.25
C ASP A 121 25.00 -53.82 -28.37
N ASN A 122 24.00 -52.92 -28.37
CA ASN A 122 23.63 -52.09 -29.52
C ASN A 122 23.57 -50.60 -29.14
N SER A 123 24.64 -49.87 -29.45
CA SER A 123 24.95 -48.50 -28.98
C SER A 123 24.02 -47.38 -29.46
N ASN A 124 23.13 -47.64 -30.43
CA ASN A 124 22.29 -46.59 -31.03
C ASN A 124 20.95 -46.33 -30.29
N MET A 125 20.45 -47.28 -29.50
CA MET A 125 19.18 -47.13 -28.76
C MET A 125 19.39 -46.40 -27.42
N GLU A 126 20.61 -46.44 -26.87
CA GLU A 126 20.98 -45.83 -25.59
C GLU A 126 20.95 -44.30 -25.64
N HIS A 127 21.34 -43.70 -26.78
CA HIS A 127 21.37 -42.25 -26.96
C HIS A 127 19.99 -41.60 -27.11
N VAL A 128 18.99 -42.31 -27.66
CA VAL A 128 17.65 -41.75 -27.90
C VAL A 128 16.85 -41.61 -26.60
N ILE A 129 17.03 -42.53 -25.65
CA ILE A 129 16.27 -42.58 -24.39
C ILE A 129 16.83 -41.60 -23.35
N GLN A 130 18.16 -41.48 -23.24
CA GLN A 130 18.79 -40.48 -22.35
C GLN A 130 18.54 -39.04 -22.80
N VAL A 131 18.63 -38.76 -24.11
CA VAL A 131 18.37 -37.42 -24.65
C VAL A 131 16.87 -37.07 -24.59
N GLY A 132 15.98 -38.05 -24.81
CA GLY A 132 14.52 -37.84 -24.74
C GLY A 132 14.00 -37.53 -23.33
N GLY A 133 14.50 -38.23 -22.30
CA GLY A 133 14.10 -38.01 -20.90
C GLY A 133 14.51 -36.63 -20.36
N GLY A 134 15.75 -36.22 -20.59
CA GLY A 134 16.24 -34.90 -20.14
C GLY A 134 15.55 -33.71 -20.82
N ILE A 135 15.17 -33.84 -22.10
CA ILE A 135 14.41 -32.80 -22.81
C ILE A 135 13.00 -32.64 -22.21
N ALA A 136 12.33 -33.75 -21.88
CA ALA A 136 10.99 -33.71 -21.29
C ALA A 136 10.98 -33.06 -19.88
N GLU A 137 11.99 -33.36 -19.06
CA GLU A 137 12.17 -32.71 -17.75
C GLU A 137 12.43 -31.19 -17.89
N ALA A 138 13.29 -30.79 -18.83
CA ALA A 138 13.55 -29.37 -19.10
C ALA A 138 12.30 -28.62 -19.55
N VAL A 139 11.45 -29.23 -20.38
CA VAL A 139 10.18 -28.66 -20.83
C VAL A 139 9.19 -28.54 -19.68
N LEU A 140 9.06 -29.55 -18.82
CA LEU A 140 8.21 -29.49 -17.62
C LEU A 140 8.69 -28.41 -16.64
N GLY A 141 10.00 -28.34 -16.40
CA GLY A 141 10.62 -27.28 -15.60
C GLY A 141 10.34 -25.89 -16.18
N PHE A 142 10.45 -25.71 -17.50
CA PHE A 142 10.12 -24.46 -18.16
C PHE A 142 8.62 -24.09 -18.04
N MET A 143 7.72 -25.07 -18.11
CA MET A 143 6.27 -24.83 -17.95
C MET A 143 5.89 -24.44 -16.52
N ILE A 144 6.60 -24.94 -15.50
CA ILE A 144 6.47 -24.49 -14.11
C ILE A 144 6.69 -22.96 -14.04
N PHE A 145 7.78 -22.46 -14.62
CA PHE A 145 8.10 -21.03 -14.58
C PHE A 145 7.21 -20.14 -15.45
N THR A 146 6.86 -20.58 -16.66
CA THR A 146 6.20 -19.71 -17.65
C THR A 146 4.69 -19.67 -17.56
N SER A 147 4.07 -20.67 -16.92
CA SER A 147 2.62 -20.84 -17.03
C SER A 147 1.81 -20.05 -16.00
N LYS A 148 2.38 -19.18 -15.15
CA LYS A 148 1.69 -18.08 -14.42
C LYS A 148 0.14 -17.99 -14.49
N PRO A 149 -0.69 -18.52 -13.57
CA PRO A 149 -2.13 -18.24 -13.62
C PRO A 149 -2.40 -16.73 -13.58
N LYS A 150 -3.29 -16.26 -14.45
CA LYS A 150 -3.66 -14.85 -14.57
C LYS A 150 -5.17 -14.69 -14.56
N LEU A 151 -5.62 -13.51 -14.12
CA LEU A 151 -7.00 -13.06 -14.27
C LEU A 151 -7.05 -11.56 -14.52
N GLU A 152 -8.18 -11.10 -15.05
CA GLU A 152 -8.48 -9.68 -15.15
C GLU A 152 -8.93 -9.12 -13.79
N PHE A 153 -8.21 -8.12 -13.31
CA PHE A 153 -8.53 -7.40 -12.08
C PHE A 153 -8.60 -5.92 -12.37
N TYR A 154 -9.74 -5.31 -12.06
CA TYR A 154 -10.02 -3.90 -12.27
C TYR A 154 -10.17 -3.16 -10.94
N HIS A 155 -9.70 -1.91 -10.93
CA HIS A 155 -9.71 -1.00 -9.78
C HIS A 155 -10.09 0.42 -10.24
N PRO A 156 -11.37 0.67 -10.57
CA PRO A 156 -11.79 1.96 -11.13
C PRO A 156 -11.53 3.14 -10.17
N ARG A 157 -11.67 2.89 -8.86
CA ARG A 157 -11.27 3.78 -7.77
C ARG A 157 -9.88 3.38 -7.28
N ASN A 158 -8.85 4.03 -7.81
CA ASN A 158 -7.47 3.64 -7.59
C ASN A 158 -6.73 4.64 -6.68
N HIS A 159 -6.70 4.39 -5.37
CA HIS A 159 -5.96 5.23 -4.43
C HIS A 159 -4.46 5.29 -4.73
N LEU A 160 -3.89 4.21 -5.29
CA LEU A 160 -2.48 4.19 -5.71
C LEU A 160 -2.24 5.18 -6.87
N GLU A 161 -3.18 5.29 -7.81
CA GLU A 161 -3.13 6.23 -8.94
C GLU A 161 -3.05 7.69 -8.43
N GLU A 162 -3.87 8.03 -7.44
CA GLU A 162 -3.89 9.39 -6.87
C GLU A 162 -2.52 9.75 -6.25
N ILE A 163 -1.96 8.85 -5.44
CA ILE A 163 -0.63 9.01 -4.81
C ILE A 163 0.49 9.12 -5.86
N TRP A 164 0.42 8.28 -6.90
CA TRP A 164 1.39 8.26 -7.99
C TRP A 164 1.38 9.56 -8.80
N ASN A 165 0.20 9.97 -9.25
CA ASN A 165 0.05 11.14 -10.12
C ASN A 165 0.31 12.46 -9.38
N GLY A 166 -0.08 12.54 -8.10
CA GLY A 166 0.19 13.73 -7.29
C GLY A 166 -0.44 15.01 -7.84
N LYS A 167 -1.69 14.92 -8.33
CA LYS A 167 -2.44 16.09 -8.81
C LYS A 167 -2.64 17.10 -7.68
N GLU A 168 -2.95 18.35 -8.04
CA GLU A 168 -3.18 19.42 -7.07
C GLU A 168 -4.26 19.05 -6.03
N THR A 169 -5.36 18.45 -6.49
CA THR A 169 -6.43 17.92 -5.66
C THR A 169 -6.65 16.43 -5.92
N SER A 170 -7.12 15.72 -4.90
CA SER A 170 -7.55 14.32 -5.05
C SER A 170 -9.06 14.21 -5.24
N LEU A 171 -9.48 13.22 -6.03
CA LEU A 171 -10.87 12.81 -6.17
C LEU A 171 -11.30 11.72 -5.18
N LEU A 172 -10.34 11.00 -4.59
CA LEU A 172 -10.58 9.87 -3.69
C LEU A 172 -10.21 10.19 -2.24
N PHE A 173 -9.25 11.08 -2.02
CA PHE A 173 -8.88 11.54 -0.68
C PHE A 173 -9.61 12.83 -0.31
N PRO A 174 -10.17 12.93 0.91
CA PRO A 174 -10.58 14.20 1.49
C PRO A 174 -9.43 15.20 1.48
N ALA A 175 -9.76 16.49 1.32
CA ALA A 175 -8.76 17.55 1.18
C ALA A 175 -7.73 17.57 2.31
N HIS A 176 -8.16 17.31 3.56
CA HIS A 176 -7.27 17.28 4.72
C HIS A 176 -6.30 16.07 4.68
N VAL A 177 -6.76 14.91 4.22
CA VAL A 177 -5.90 13.71 4.02
C VAL A 177 -4.92 13.97 2.88
N TRP A 178 -5.40 14.55 1.78
CA TRP A 178 -4.54 14.89 0.64
C TRP A 178 -3.47 15.92 1.00
N TYR A 179 -3.84 16.94 1.77
CA TYR A 179 -2.89 17.90 2.33
C TYR A 179 -1.86 17.22 3.22
N TYR A 180 -2.29 16.33 4.13
CA TYR A 180 -1.37 15.61 5.02
C TYR A 180 -0.30 14.82 4.26
N PHE A 181 -0.67 14.17 3.15
CA PHE A 181 0.28 13.47 2.28
C PHE A 181 1.27 14.39 1.56
N ASN A 182 0.78 15.53 1.08
CA ASN A 182 1.57 16.44 0.25
C ASN A 182 2.28 17.54 1.05
N TYR A 183 2.01 17.65 2.34
CA TYR A 183 2.63 18.64 3.21
C TYR A 183 4.14 18.55 3.16
N TYR A 184 4.76 19.72 3.04
CA TYR A 184 6.19 19.92 3.11
C TYR A 184 6.46 20.97 4.18
N ASN A 185 7.45 20.71 5.02
CA ASN A 185 7.83 21.63 6.08
C ASN A 185 8.76 22.72 5.49
N PRO A 186 8.34 24.00 5.44
CA PRO A 186 9.19 25.08 4.94
C PRO A 186 10.48 25.25 5.74
N ASP A 187 10.45 24.89 7.04
CA ASP A 187 11.60 25.01 7.95
C ASP A 187 12.59 23.86 7.80
N LYS A 188 12.21 22.79 7.09
CA LYS A 188 13.05 21.62 6.82
C LYS A 188 12.98 21.21 5.36
N PRO A 189 13.55 22.03 4.46
CA PRO A 189 13.32 21.88 3.04
C PRO A 189 13.89 20.60 2.41
N GLU A 190 14.80 19.95 3.10
CA GLU A 190 15.36 18.65 2.74
C GLU A 190 14.43 17.47 3.06
N GLU A 191 13.45 17.64 3.96
CA GLU A 191 12.54 16.57 4.35
C GLU A 191 11.46 16.34 3.26
N PRO A 192 11.41 15.15 2.64
CA PRO A 192 10.41 14.85 1.62
C PRO A 192 9.01 14.75 2.24
N SER A 193 7.99 15.16 1.48
CA SER A 193 6.59 14.93 1.87
C SER A 193 6.29 13.44 2.03
N LEU A 194 5.24 13.12 2.79
CA LEU A 194 4.87 11.73 3.05
C LEU A 194 4.56 10.97 1.75
N ARG A 195 3.90 11.65 0.79
CA ARG A 195 3.68 11.09 -0.56
C ARG A 195 4.98 10.69 -1.24
N VAL A 196 6.00 11.56 -1.18
CA VAL A 196 7.32 11.27 -1.77
C VAL A 196 8.00 10.10 -1.06
N GLN A 197 7.88 10.00 0.26
CA GLN A 197 8.42 8.88 1.03
C GLN A 197 7.76 7.55 0.64
N ILE A 198 6.42 7.51 0.52
CA ILE A 198 5.67 6.34 0.04
C ILE A 198 6.13 5.93 -1.35
N LEU A 199 6.24 6.88 -2.28
CA LEU A 199 6.68 6.62 -3.65
C LEU A 199 8.11 6.07 -3.72
N LYS A 200 9.03 6.58 -2.90
CA LYS A 200 10.38 6.04 -2.77
C LYS A 200 10.34 4.59 -2.28
N GLY A 201 9.49 4.30 -1.29
CA GLY A 201 9.28 2.93 -0.79
C GLY A 201 8.82 1.96 -1.89
N TRP A 202 7.80 2.33 -2.66
CA TRP A 202 7.31 1.50 -3.77
C TRP A 202 8.38 1.29 -4.85
N LYS A 203 9.06 2.35 -5.24
CA LYS A 203 10.12 2.28 -6.24
C LYS A 203 11.29 1.37 -5.82
N ALA A 204 11.66 1.41 -4.54
CA ALA A 204 12.72 0.57 -3.99
C ALA A 204 12.32 -0.92 -3.97
N ILE A 205 11.09 -1.24 -3.52
CA ILE A 205 10.60 -2.62 -3.43
C ILE A 205 10.51 -3.29 -4.80
N TYR A 206 10.12 -2.54 -5.84
CA TYR A 206 9.89 -3.08 -7.18
C TYR A 206 11.03 -2.78 -8.17
N GLU A 207 12.17 -2.30 -7.69
CA GLU A 207 13.36 -1.98 -8.46
C GLU A 207 13.12 -1.07 -9.69
N TRP A 208 12.08 -0.23 -9.64
CA TRP A 208 11.70 0.61 -10.78
C TRP A 208 12.77 1.65 -11.14
N GLU A 209 13.65 1.99 -10.21
CA GLU A 209 14.74 2.95 -10.40
C GLU A 209 15.91 2.39 -11.22
N LYS A 210 16.06 1.06 -11.31
CA LYS A 210 17.30 0.46 -11.84
C LYS A 210 17.34 0.37 -13.36
N LYS A 211 16.20 0.30 -14.06
CA LYS A 211 16.13 0.20 -15.53
C LYS A 211 14.79 0.71 -16.08
N GLU A 212 14.76 1.84 -16.81
CA GLU A 212 13.58 2.18 -17.61
C GLU A 212 13.43 1.17 -18.76
N ASN A 213 12.48 0.25 -18.62
CA ASN A 213 12.20 -0.76 -19.63
C ASN A 213 10.68 -0.93 -19.81
N LYS A 214 10.26 -1.59 -20.90
CA LYS A 214 8.84 -1.86 -21.19
C LYS A 214 8.12 -2.59 -20.04
N HIS A 215 8.85 -3.39 -19.27
CA HIS A 215 8.28 -4.11 -18.12
C HIS A 215 7.85 -3.13 -17.01
N ASN A 216 8.67 -2.13 -16.68
CA ASN A 216 8.35 -1.11 -15.68
C ASN A 216 7.17 -0.23 -16.14
N GLN A 217 7.11 0.15 -17.41
CA GLN A 217 5.97 0.89 -17.96
C GLN A 217 4.66 0.09 -17.87
N ASN A 218 4.72 -1.21 -18.14
CA ASN A 218 3.58 -2.11 -17.99
C ASN A 218 3.13 -2.24 -16.52
N MET A 219 4.07 -2.30 -15.57
CA MET A 219 3.75 -2.37 -14.14
C MET A 219 3.15 -1.06 -13.62
N VAL A 220 3.65 0.09 -14.07
CA VAL A 220 3.07 1.41 -13.75
C VAL A 220 1.63 1.47 -14.26
N ALA A 221 1.39 1.08 -15.52
CA ALA A 221 0.04 1.05 -16.08
C ALA A 221 -0.88 0.05 -15.34
N LEU A 222 -0.35 -1.10 -14.93
CA LEU A 222 -1.09 -2.12 -14.21
C LEU A 222 -1.53 -1.61 -12.82
N PHE A 223 -0.61 -1.05 -12.02
CA PHE A 223 -0.90 -0.62 -10.64
C PHE A 223 -1.60 0.73 -10.55
N PHE A 224 -1.24 1.68 -11.40
CA PHE A 224 -1.70 3.07 -11.34
C PHE A 224 -2.70 3.43 -12.44
N GLY A 225 -3.05 2.48 -13.33
CA GLY A 225 -4.12 2.64 -14.31
C GLY A 225 -5.47 2.14 -13.78
N LYS A 226 -6.28 1.54 -14.66
CA LYS A 226 -7.63 1.01 -14.34
C LYS A 226 -7.68 -0.49 -14.02
N GLY A 227 -6.57 -1.20 -14.22
CA GLY A 227 -6.49 -2.64 -14.05
C GLY A 227 -5.87 -3.33 -15.25
N GLY A 228 -5.92 -4.66 -15.25
CA GLY A 228 -5.37 -5.48 -16.31
C GLY A 228 -5.24 -6.94 -15.91
N GLN A 229 -4.32 -7.65 -16.58
CA GLN A 229 -4.02 -9.04 -16.30
C GLN A 229 -3.03 -9.15 -15.12
N TYR A 230 -3.52 -9.68 -14.01
CA TYR A 230 -2.76 -9.85 -12.78
C TYR A 230 -2.40 -11.32 -12.53
N THR A 231 -1.19 -11.54 -12.04
CA THR A 231 -0.75 -12.79 -11.37
C THR A 231 -0.93 -12.68 -9.86
N SER A 232 -0.79 -13.80 -9.15
CA SER A 232 -0.66 -13.88 -7.69
C SER A 232 0.33 -12.85 -7.14
N GLU A 233 1.55 -12.82 -7.69
CA GLU A 233 2.62 -11.92 -7.27
C GLU A 233 2.26 -10.44 -7.43
N THR A 234 1.70 -10.05 -8.59
CA THR A 234 1.30 -8.66 -8.83
C THR A 234 0.13 -8.23 -7.95
N LEU A 235 -0.81 -9.14 -7.62
CA LEU A 235 -1.87 -8.82 -6.68
C LEU A 235 -1.34 -8.66 -5.26
N LYS A 236 -0.43 -9.54 -4.82
CA LYS A 236 0.22 -9.40 -3.51
C LYS A 236 1.01 -8.10 -3.42
N ALA A 237 1.68 -7.71 -4.51
CA ALA A 237 2.38 -6.44 -4.61
C ALA A 237 1.42 -5.25 -4.45
N ARG A 238 0.28 -5.27 -5.15
CA ARG A 238 -0.76 -4.24 -5.00
C ARG A 238 -1.30 -4.16 -3.57
N ALA A 239 -1.61 -5.31 -2.95
CA ALA A 239 -2.09 -5.38 -1.57
C ALA A 239 -1.09 -4.72 -0.62
N ARG A 240 0.20 -5.06 -0.71
CA ARG A 240 1.25 -4.42 0.10
C ARG A 240 1.36 -2.90 -0.08
N MET A 241 1.14 -2.40 -1.30
CA MET A 241 1.14 -0.95 -1.53
C MET A 241 -0.07 -0.26 -0.87
N LEU A 242 -1.23 -0.91 -0.89
CA LEU A 242 -2.45 -0.42 -0.22
C LEU A 242 -2.31 -0.50 1.30
N ASP A 243 -1.74 -1.57 1.84
CA ASP A 243 -1.44 -1.73 3.27
C ASP A 243 -0.51 -0.61 3.77
N GLN A 244 0.58 -0.34 3.04
CA GLN A 244 1.47 0.79 3.38
C GLN A 244 0.73 2.13 3.39
N LEU A 245 -0.18 2.35 2.43
CA LEU A 245 -0.98 3.57 2.37
C LEU A 245 -1.95 3.65 3.55
N GLN A 246 -2.64 2.56 3.89
CA GLN A 246 -3.54 2.44 5.04
C GLN A 246 -2.81 2.74 6.34
N ALA A 247 -1.60 2.20 6.52
CA ALA A 247 -0.79 2.42 7.73
C ALA A 247 -0.49 3.90 7.94
N ASN A 248 -0.19 4.63 6.86
CA ASN A 248 0.08 6.08 6.93
C ASN A 248 -1.17 6.91 7.26
N ILE A 249 -2.35 6.50 6.81
CA ILE A 249 -3.62 7.14 7.18
C ILE A 249 -3.96 6.84 8.64
N THR A 250 -3.64 5.64 9.11
CA THR A 250 -3.79 5.28 10.53
C THR A 250 -2.88 6.14 11.42
N LEU A 251 -1.64 6.45 10.99
CA LEU A 251 -0.77 7.39 11.69
C LEU A 251 -1.36 8.81 11.77
N MET A 252 -1.99 9.28 10.69
CA MET A 252 -2.71 10.56 10.70
C MET A 252 -3.84 10.57 11.76
N LYS A 253 -4.56 9.46 11.94
CA LYS A 253 -5.58 9.31 12.99
C LYS A 253 -4.98 9.37 14.39
N GLN A 254 -3.79 8.80 14.59
CA GLN A 254 -3.07 8.90 15.86
C GLN A 254 -2.66 10.34 16.15
N ASP A 255 -2.16 11.09 15.16
CA ASP A 255 -1.83 12.51 15.33
C ASP A 255 -3.07 13.36 15.68
N LEU A 256 -4.21 13.06 15.06
CA LEU A 256 -5.48 13.68 15.40
C LEU A 256 -5.91 13.39 16.85
N THR A 257 -5.66 12.16 17.32
CA THR A 257 -5.95 11.74 18.71
C THR A 257 -5.06 12.50 19.70
N LYS A 258 -3.78 12.70 19.37
CA LYS A 258 -2.87 13.52 20.17
C LYS A 258 -3.38 14.97 20.24
N LEU A 259 -3.78 15.56 19.11
CA LEU A 259 -4.35 16.91 19.10
C LEU A 259 -5.57 17.02 20.03
N ALA A 260 -6.50 16.06 19.95
CA ALA A 260 -7.67 16.03 20.82
C ALA A 260 -7.31 16.02 22.31
N SER A 261 -6.28 15.24 22.70
CA SER A 261 -5.85 15.15 24.10
C SER A 261 -5.27 16.45 24.69
N TYR A 262 -4.90 17.42 23.86
CA TYR A 262 -4.49 18.74 24.32
C TYR A 262 -5.68 19.65 24.67
N LEU A 263 -6.88 19.34 24.17
CA LEU A 263 -8.11 20.07 24.48
C LEU A 263 -8.74 19.60 25.80
N ASP A 264 -8.47 18.36 26.20
CA ASP A 264 -8.93 17.78 27.48
C ASP A 264 -8.12 18.28 28.70
N LYS A 265 -7.11 19.12 28.50
CA LYS A 265 -6.21 19.66 29.55
C LYS A 265 -6.44 21.15 29.78
#